data_AF-A0A183T9I4-F1
#
_entry.id   AF-A0A183T9I4-F1
#
_cell.length_a   1.000
_cell.length_b   1.000
_cell.length_c   1.000
_cell.angle_alpha   90.00
_cell.angle_beta   90.00
_cell.angle_gamma   90.00
#
_symmetry.space_group_name_H-M   'P 1'
#
loop_
_entity.id
_entity.type
_entity.pdbx_description
1 polymer ?
#
loop_
_entity_poly.entity_id
_entity_poly.type
_entity_poly.pdbx_seq_one_letter_code
_entity_poly.pdbx_strand_id
1 'polypeptide(L)'
;MFLLLRDEEEVIAGYMGLFHDISKSNRIASSEVASVRRLTKFMGASHAGVLLALRVLEQNALRGVLEKMRKDGWMDRPEVQVRCGRWQDVLPELARAIEAGEMAPFDGVFFDTYAEDDRDLNHFHQFLPRIMSQHPRARYSYYNGMCPDNVFFHGVACETTRLHLERLGFTCEFLAVPVKCVADDKLWDNLSSRYWLFDTYFLPQCTRRPVNE
;
A
#
# COMPACT_ATOMS: atom_id res chain seq x y z
N MET A 1 4.85 -3.98 -11.99
CA MET A 1 3.90 -3.33 -11.10
C MET A 1 2.50 -3.44 -11.65
N PHE A 2 1.50 -3.54 -10.78
CA PHE A 2 0.10 -3.38 -11.13
C PHE A 2 -0.47 -2.25 -10.30
N LEU A 3 -1.19 -1.35 -10.95
CA LEU A 3 -2.32 -0.68 -10.33
C LEU A 3 -3.44 -1.70 -10.20
N LEU A 4 -4.17 -1.72 -9.10
CA LEU A 4 -5.56 -2.14 -9.12
C LEU A 4 -6.37 -0.88 -8.89
N LEU A 5 -7.54 -0.78 -9.50
CA LEU A 5 -8.44 0.32 -9.26
C LEU A 5 -9.85 -0.25 -9.03
N ARG A 6 -10.59 0.26 -8.04
CA ARG A 6 -12.05 0.09 -7.70
C ARG A 6 -12.49 -1.22 -7.02
N ASP A 7 -13.71 -1.39 -6.46
CA ASP A 7 -14.68 -0.52 -5.71
C ASP A 7 -15.49 -1.38 -4.70
N GLU A 8 -15.03 -2.58 -4.35
CA GLU A 8 -15.77 -3.49 -3.47
C GLU A 8 -14.88 -3.97 -2.33
N GLU A 9 -15.47 -4.10 -1.13
CA GLU A 9 -14.81 -4.68 0.03
C GLU A 9 -14.24 -6.08 -0.30
N GLU A 10 -14.93 -6.82 -1.18
CA GLU A 10 -14.48 -8.10 -1.75
C GLU A 10 -13.27 -7.99 -2.68
N VAL A 11 -13.12 -6.88 -3.42
CA VAL A 11 -11.96 -6.64 -4.28
C VAL A 11 -10.76 -6.22 -3.44
N ILE A 12 -10.95 -5.43 -2.38
CA ILE A 12 -9.88 -5.12 -1.42
C ILE A 12 -9.47 -6.38 -0.66
N ALA A 13 -10.42 -7.15 -0.13
CA ALA A 13 -10.15 -8.41 0.54
C ALA A 13 -9.52 -9.44 -0.41
N GLY A 14 -9.98 -9.49 -1.66
CA GLY A 14 -9.45 -10.34 -2.72
C GLY A 14 -8.04 -9.93 -3.13
N TYR A 15 -7.75 -8.63 -3.24
CA TYR A 15 -6.40 -8.14 -3.51
C TYR A 15 -5.48 -8.45 -2.34
N MET A 16 -5.95 -8.26 -1.11
CA MET A 16 -5.16 -8.59 0.07
C MET A 16 -4.97 -10.10 0.23
N GLY A 17 -5.92 -10.92 -0.21
CA GLY A 17 -5.79 -12.36 -0.34
C GLY A 17 -4.79 -12.76 -1.43
N LEU A 18 -4.87 -12.13 -2.60
CA LEU A 18 -3.89 -12.28 -3.69
C LEU A 18 -2.48 -11.84 -3.22
N PHE A 19 -2.39 -10.72 -2.51
CA PHE A 19 -1.18 -10.19 -1.91
C PHE A 19 -0.61 -11.20 -0.91
N HIS A 20 -1.42 -11.74 -0.01
CA HIS A 20 -1.04 -12.80 0.91
C HIS A 20 -0.60 -14.09 0.19
N ASP A 21 -1.26 -14.48 -0.90
CA ASP A 21 -0.90 -15.68 -1.66
C ASP A 21 0.39 -15.49 -2.46
N ILE A 22 0.60 -14.30 -3.04
CA ILE A 22 1.87 -13.96 -3.71
C ILE A 22 2.97 -13.74 -2.66
N SER A 23 2.68 -13.14 -1.53
CA SER A 23 3.58 -13.00 -0.36
C SER A 23 4.03 -14.39 0.10
N LYS A 24 3.12 -15.36 0.23
CA LYS A 24 3.45 -16.78 0.47
C LYS A 24 4.28 -17.42 -0.65
N SER A 25 3.92 -17.17 -1.91
CA SER A 25 4.60 -17.78 -3.07
C SER A 25 6.02 -17.22 -3.28
N ASN A 26 6.23 -15.94 -2.91
CA ASN A 26 7.52 -15.26 -2.92
C ASN A 26 8.22 -15.26 -1.56
N ARG A 27 7.66 -15.99 -0.57
CA ARG A 27 8.20 -16.12 0.79
C ARG A 27 8.38 -14.73 1.42
N ILE A 28 7.30 -14.16 1.91
CA ILE A 28 7.23 -12.99 2.79
C ILE A 28 6.26 -13.40 3.91
N ALA A 29 6.55 -13.04 5.16
CA ALA A 29 6.00 -13.63 6.38
C ALA A 29 4.52 -13.28 6.64
N SER A 30 3.83 -14.26 7.24
CA SER A 30 2.36 -14.33 7.45
C SER A 30 1.74 -13.37 8.48
N SER A 31 2.53 -12.46 9.07
CA SER A 31 2.07 -11.49 10.08
C SER A 31 1.07 -10.45 9.56
N GLU A 32 0.92 -10.35 8.24
CA GLU A 32 0.11 -9.33 7.56
C GLU A 32 -1.41 -9.55 7.70
N VAL A 33 -1.90 -10.73 8.10
CA VAL A 33 -3.34 -11.08 8.05
C VAL A 33 -4.21 -10.24 9.00
N ALA A 34 -3.70 -9.86 10.17
CA ALA A 34 -4.41 -8.98 11.11
C ALA A 34 -4.39 -7.51 10.66
N SER A 35 -3.27 -7.08 10.08
CA SER A 35 -3.09 -5.76 9.48
C SER A 35 -3.97 -5.59 8.25
N VAL A 36 -4.08 -6.62 7.42
CA VAL A 36 -4.95 -6.69 6.23
C VAL A 36 -6.41 -6.46 6.59
N ARG A 37 -6.98 -7.18 7.57
CA ARG A 37 -8.40 -6.98 7.93
C ARG A 37 -8.66 -5.58 8.50
N ARG A 38 -7.73 -5.03 9.29
CA ARG A 38 -7.82 -3.67 9.83
C ARG A 38 -7.68 -2.62 8.74
N LEU A 39 -6.80 -2.86 7.78
CA LEU A 39 -6.60 -2.03 6.61
C LEU A 39 -7.81 -2.09 5.67
N THR A 40 -8.38 -3.27 5.39
CA THR A 40 -9.64 -3.41 4.65
C THR A 40 -10.77 -2.66 5.34
N LYS A 41 -10.87 -2.70 6.67
CA LYS A 41 -11.87 -1.91 7.41
C LYS A 41 -11.62 -0.39 7.32
N PHE A 42 -10.35 0.03 7.41
CA PHE A 42 -9.96 1.43 7.30
C PHE A 42 -10.23 1.99 5.90
N MET A 43 -9.87 1.22 4.87
CA MET A 43 -10.07 1.56 3.46
C MET A 43 -11.54 1.40 3.04
N GLY A 44 -12.24 0.35 3.50
CA GLY A 44 -13.64 0.05 3.15
C GLY A 44 -14.67 1.05 3.67
N ALA A 45 -14.27 1.99 4.54
CA ALA A 45 -15.11 3.14 4.88
C ALA A 45 -15.31 4.12 3.68
N SER A 46 -14.54 4.00 2.59
CA SER A 46 -14.72 4.78 1.35
C SER A 46 -15.66 4.07 0.36
N HIS A 47 -16.93 4.48 0.26
CA HIS A 47 -17.95 3.86 -0.62
C HIS A 47 -17.95 4.39 -2.08
N ALA A 48 -16.79 4.61 -2.69
CA ALA A 48 -16.59 5.21 -4.02
C ALA A 48 -15.09 5.45 -4.21
N GLY A 49 -14.52 5.04 -5.34
CA GLY A 49 -13.24 5.58 -5.77
C GLY A 49 -11.99 4.91 -5.19
N VAL A 50 -11.75 3.67 -5.62
CA VAL A 50 -10.43 3.18 -6.06
C VAL A 50 -9.30 3.08 -5.02
N LEU A 51 -8.78 1.86 -4.80
CA LEU A 51 -7.54 1.56 -4.08
C LEU A 51 -6.35 1.41 -5.04
N LEU A 52 -5.48 2.42 -5.16
CA LEU A 52 -4.19 2.28 -5.86
C LEU A 52 -3.25 1.39 -5.05
N ALA A 53 -3.01 0.14 -5.45
CA ALA A 53 -2.08 -0.76 -4.76
C ALA A 53 -0.83 -1.07 -5.59
N LEU A 54 0.29 -0.40 -5.30
CA LEU A 54 1.52 -0.47 -6.09
C LEU A 54 2.48 -1.51 -5.51
N ARG A 55 2.77 -2.60 -6.25
CA ARG A 55 3.82 -3.57 -5.89
C ARG A 55 4.91 -3.68 -6.96
N VAL A 56 6.16 -3.47 -6.55
CA VAL A 56 7.37 -3.74 -7.35
C VAL A 56 7.88 -5.13 -7.00
N LEU A 57 8.35 -5.88 -7.99
CA LEU A 57 9.09 -7.13 -7.83
C LEU A 57 10.18 -7.15 -8.90
N GLU A 58 11.29 -7.88 -8.71
CA GLU A 58 12.27 -8.14 -9.76
C GLU A 58 11.58 -8.58 -11.07
N GLN A 59 12.17 -8.30 -12.24
CA GLN A 59 11.53 -8.57 -13.54
C GLN A 59 10.98 -10.00 -13.69
N ASN A 60 11.63 -11.00 -13.08
CA ASN A 60 11.16 -12.38 -13.07
C ASN A 60 9.94 -12.61 -12.16
N ALA A 61 9.94 -12.00 -10.99
CA ALA A 61 8.84 -12.08 -10.03
C ALA A 61 7.61 -11.25 -10.49
N LEU A 62 7.83 -10.20 -11.29
CA LEU A 62 6.76 -9.46 -11.96
C LEU A 62 5.93 -10.34 -12.91
N ARG A 63 6.59 -11.23 -13.66
CA ARG A 63 5.91 -12.15 -14.60
C ARG A 63 5.02 -13.14 -13.86
N GLY A 64 5.50 -13.74 -12.78
CA GLY A 64 4.72 -14.68 -11.98
C GLY A 64 3.46 -14.05 -11.36
N VAL A 65 3.54 -12.78 -10.94
CA VAL A 65 2.36 -12.06 -10.45
C VAL A 65 1.33 -11.82 -11.55
N LEU A 66 1.76 -11.42 -12.74
CA LEU A 66 0.85 -11.24 -13.89
C LEU A 66 0.13 -12.51 -14.28
N GLU A 67 0.87 -13.61 -14.33
CA GLU A 67 0.33 -14.92 -14.67
C GLU A 67 -0.71 -15.35 -13.65
N LYS A 68 -0.43 -15.16 -12.35
CA LYS A 68 -1.40 -15.43 -11.28
C LYS A 68 -2.62 -14.51 -11.37
N MET A 69 -2.44 -13.20 -11.55
CA MET A 69 -3.55 -12.26 -11.71
C MET A 69 -4.44 -12.63 -12.90
N ARG A 70 -3.86 -13.00 -14.03
CA ARG A 70 -4.62 -13.49 -15.19
C ARG A 70 -5.33 -14.81 -14.90
N LYS A 71 -4.65 -15.78 -14.28
CA LYS A 71 -5.23 -17.08 -13.93
C LYS A 71 -6.41 -16.94 -12.97
N ASP A 72 -6.32 -16.02 -12.02
CA ASP A 72 -7.34 -15.74 -11.01
C ASP A 72 -8.45 -14.79 -11.52
N GLY A 73 -8.38 -14.37 -12.80
CA GLY A 73 -9.40 -13.56 -13.47
C GLY A 73 -9.37 -12.06 -13.13
N TRP A 74 -8.31 -11.55 -12.48
CA TRP A 74 -8.20 -10.12 -12.13
C TRP A 74 -8.14 -9.21 -13.34
N MET A 75 -7.58 -9.69 -14.45
CA MET A 75 -7.43 -8.91 -15.68
C MET A 75 -8.78 -8.70 -16.40
N ASP A 76 -9.76 -9.55 -16.12
CA ASP A 76 -11.04 -9.60 -16.84
C ASP A 76 -12.18 -8.93 -16.06
N ARG A 77 -11.91 -8.51 -14.82
CA ARG A 77 -12.88 -7.81 -13.97
C ARG A 77 -13.10 -6.38 -14.50
N PRO A 78 -14.33 -6.00 -14.91
CA PRO A 78 -14.58 -4.68 -15.49
C PRO A 78 -14.35 -3.54 -14.49
N GLU A 79 -14.54 -3.82 -13.20
CA GLU A 79 -14.26 -2.90 -12.11
C GLU A 79 -12.77 -2.78 -11.79
N VAL A 80 -11.89 -3.56 -12.41
CA VAL A 80 -10.45 -3.57 -12.15
C VAL A 80 -9.66 -3.08 -13.36
N GLN A 81 -8.83 -2.05 -13.17
CA GLN A 81 -7.86 -1.65 -14.16
C GLN A 81 -6.43 -1.96 -13.72
N VAL A 82 -5.77 -2.82 -14.51
CA VAL A 82 -4.39 -3.23 -14.29
C VAL A 82 -3.43 -2.43 -15.18
N ARG A 83 -2.58 -1.59 -14.57
CA ARG A 83 -1.50 -0.88 -15.29
C ARG A 83 -0.15 -1.54 -15.08
N CYS A 84 0.47 -1.98 -16.16
CA CYS A 84 1.80 -2.60 -16.15
C CYS A 84 2.90 -1.53 -16.32
N GLY A 85 3.86 -1.44 -15.39
CA GLY A 85 5.00 -0.53 -15.53
C GLY A 85 5.89 -0.46 -14.27
N ARG A 86 6.63 0.62 -14.09
CA ARG A 86 7.12 1.09 -12.77
C ARG A 86 6.25 2.24 -12.30
N TRP A 87 6.19 2.49 -11.00
CA TRP A 87 5.24 3.48 -10.47
C TRP A 87 5.69 4.88 -10.84
N GLN A 88 7.01 5.06 -10.93
CA GLN A 88 7.67 6.27 -11.39
C GLN A 88 7.30 6.62 -12.85
N ASP A 89 6.86 5.65 -13.67
CA ASP A 89 6.43 5.89 -15.05
C ASP A 89 4.90 6.07 -15.13
N VAL A 90 4.14 5.22 -14.45
CA VAL A 90 2.67 5.19 -14.53
C VAL A 90 2.01 6.28 -13.69
N LEU A 91 2.54 6.57 -12.50
CA LEU A 91 1.93 7.55 -11.59
C LEU A 91 1.89 8.97 -12.17
N PRO A 92 2.95 9.46 -12.88
CA PRO A 92 2.86 10.71 -13.62
C PRO A 92 1.83 10.71 -14.76
N GLU A 93 1.55 9.58 -15.41
CA GLU A 93 0.48 9.47 -16.41
C GLU A 93 -0.89 9.60 -15.76
N LEU A 94 -1.12 8.91 -14.63
CA LEU A 94 -2.37 8.99 -13.89
C LEU A 94 -2.63 10.39 -13.36
N ALA A 95 -1.62 11.03 -12.76
CA ALA A 95 -1.74 12.39 -12.27
C ALA A 95 -2.14 13.36 -13.40
N ARG A 96 -1.53 13.23 -14.58
CA ARG A 96 -1.88 14.04 -15.75
C ARG A 96 -3.31 13.79 -16.24
N ALA A 97 -3.75 12.52 -16.28
CA ALA A 97 -5.12 12.17 -16.67
C ALA A 97 -6.16 12.74 -15.67
N ILE A 98 -5.85 12.71 -14.37
CA ILE A 98 -6.70 13.30 -13.33
C ILE A 98 -6.76 14.82 -13.46
N GLU A 99 -5.63 15.48 -13.65
CA GLU A 99 -5.54 16.93 -13.85
C GLU A 99 -6.28 17.39 -15.12
N ALA A 100 -6.26 16.59 -16.19
CA ALA A 100 -6.99 16.84 -17.43
C ALA A 100 -8.50 16.55 -17.33
N GLY A 101 -8.98 15.97 -16.22
CA GLY A 101 -10.38 15.58 -16.05
C GLY A 101 -10.77 14.30 -16.80
N GLU A 102 -9.81 13.56 -17.34
CA GLU A 102 -10.01 12.28 -18.02
C GLU A 102 -10.27 11.13 -17.03
N MET A 103 -9.86 11.32 -15.77
CA MET A 103 -10.01 10.35 -14.69
C MET A 103 -10.37 11.04 -13.37
N ALA A 104 -11.20 10.40 -12.55
CA ALA A 104 -11.49 10.89 -11.21
C ALA A 104 -10.29 10.62 -10.26
N PRO A 105 -10.01 11.52 -9.30
CA PRO A 105 -9.07 11.25 -8.22
C PRO A 105 -9.50 10.06 -7.35
N PHE A 106 -8.53 9.46 -6.66
CA PHE A 106 -8.73 8.28 -5.82
C PHE A 106 -9.16 8.64 -4.39
N ASP A 107 -10.23 8.02 -3.89
CA ASP A 107 -10.57 8.02 -2.47
C ASP A 107 -9.73 6.98 -1.69
N GLY A 108 -9.03 6.04 -2.34
CA GLY A 108 -8.17 5.05 -1.70
C GLY A 108 -6.77 4.94 -2.29
N VAL A 109 -5.73 4.99 -1.47
CA VAL A 109 -4.37 4.70 -1.94
C VAL A 109 -3.67 3.79 -0.93
N PHE A 110 -3.02 2.74 -1.42
CA PHE A 110 -2.17 1.85 -0.63
C PHE A 110 -0.81 1.62 -1.31
N PHE A 111 0.26 2.06 -0.67
CA PHE A 111 1.60 1.92 -1.26
C PHE A 111 2.37 0.77 -0.60
N ASP A 112 2.75 -0.25 -1.38
CA ASP A 112 3.44 -1.44 -0.87
C ASP A 112 4.37 -2.06 -1.92
N THR A 113 5.52 -1.42 -2.05
CA THR A 113 6.54 -1.72 -3.06
C THR A 113 7.74 -2.43 -2.42
N TYR A 114 8.31 -3.39 -3.15
CA TYR A 114 9.51 -4.10 -2.71
C TYR A 114 10.77 -3.32 -3.07
N ALA A 115 11.76 -3.32 -2.16
CA ALA A 115 13.10 -2.75 -2.35
C ALA A 115 13.17 -1.23 -2.64
N GLU A 116 12.16 -0.48 -2.19
CA GLU A 116 12.19 1.00 -2.20
C GLU A 116 12.73 1.52 -0.86
N ASP A 117 13.43 2.66 -0.88
CA ASP A 117 13.94 3.32 0.32
C ASP A 117 13.03 4.47 0.81
N ASP A 118 13.48 5.19 1.84
CA ASP A 118 12.77 6.34 2.39
C ASP A 118 12.59 7.49 1.38
N ARG A 119 13.53 7.65 0.44
CA ARG A 119 13.46 8.66 -0.63
C ARG A 119 12.39 8.30 -1.64
N ASP A 120 12.28 7.03 -1.99
CA ASP A 120 11.24 6.54 -2.88
C ASP A 120 9.84 6.72 -2.29
N LEU A 121 9.66 6.39 -1.00
CA LEU A 121 8.39 6.62 -0.29
C LEU A 121 8.04 8.11 -0.25
N ASN A 122 9.02 8.98 0.04
CA ASN A 122 8.82 10.43 0.02
C ASN A 122 8.51 10.95 -1.38
N HIS A 123 9.14 10.41 -2.42
CA HIS A 123 8.85 10.75 -3.81
C HIS A 123 7.41 10.34 -4.18
N PHE A 124 6.96 9.16 -3.75
CA PHE A 124 5.58 8.74 -3.92
C PHE A 124 4.60 9.69 -3.21
N HIS A 125 4.89 10.08 -1.96
CA HIS A 125 4.03 10.99 -1.19
C HIS A 125 3.75 12.32 -1.91
N GLN A 126 4.73 12.85 -2.67
CA GLN A 126 4.56 14.09 -3.44
C GLN A 126 3.44 14.00 -4.49
N PHE A 127 3.07 12.81 -4.94
CA PHE A 127 1.96 12.61 -5.87
C PHE A 127 0.59 12.57 -5.18
N LEU A 128 0.52 12.29 -3.87
CA LEU A 128 -0.75 12.13 -3.16
C LEU A 128 -1.72 13.31 -3.35
N PRO A 129 -1.30 14.59 -3.26
CA PRO A 129 -2.21 15.71 -3.49
C PRO A 129 -2.80 15.77 -4.91
N ARG A 130 -2.09 15.21 -5.91
CA ARG A 130 -2.46 15.24 -7.33
C ARG A 130 -3.36 14.08 -7.72
N ILE A 131 -3.19 12.93 -7.07
CA ILE A 131 -3.92 11.70 -7.43
C ILE A 131 -5.10 11.42 -6.51
N MET A 132 -5.09 11.92 -5.27
CA MET A 132 -6.15 11.66 -4.32
C MET A 132 -7.29 12.67 -4.43
N SER A 133 -8.46 12.22 -4.04
CA SER A 133 -9.66 13.01 -3.85
C SER A 133 -9.55 13.94 -2.65
N GLN A 134 -10.39 14.99 -2.63
CA GLN A 134 -10.59 15.88 -1.48
C GLN A 134 -11.77 15.41 -0.60
N HIS A 135 -12.41 14.30 -0.94
CA HIS A 135 -13.52 13.79 -0.16
C HIS A 135 -13.07 13.46 1.27
N PRO A 136 -13.82 13.84 2.32
CA PRO A 136 -13.50 13.52 3.72
C PRO A 136 -13.26 12.04 4.05
N ARG A 137 -13.72 11.14 3.18
CA ARG A 137 -13.58 9.69 3.33
C ARG A 137 -12.38 9.13 2.56
N ALA A 138 -11.61 9.98 1.88
CA ALA A 138 -10.40 9.54 1.22
C ALA A 138 -9.38 9.02 2.25
N ARG A 139 -8.76 7.88 1.96
CA ARG A 139 -7.83 7.16 2.84
C ARG A 139 -6.55 6.83 2.11
N TYR A 140 -5.44 7.03 2.80
CA TYR A 140 -4.14 6.58 2.37
C TYR A 140 -3.49 5.72 3.46
N SER A 141 -2.77 4.68 3.05
CA SER A 141 -1.94 3.87 3.91
C SER A 141 -0.76 3.34 3.10
N TYR A 142 0.27 2.83 3.76
CA TYR A 142 1.40 2.19 3.10
C TYR A 142 1.98 1.07 3.97
N TYR A 143 2.82 0.22 3.38
CA TYR A 143 3.62 -0.73 4.14
C TYR A 143 4.73 -0.01 4.89
N ASN A 144 4.65 0.01 6.22
CA ASN A 144 5.57 0.71 7.09
C ASN A 144 6.75 -0.18 7.51
N GLY A 145 7.61 -0.49 6.54
CA GLY A 145 8.76 -1.39 6.71
C GLY A 145 10.07 -0.73 7.16
N MET A 146 10.09 0.57 7.46
CA MET A 146 11.33 1.31 7.74
C MET A 146 11.97 0.88 9.06
N CYS A 147 13.30 0.78 9.14
CA CYS A 147 14.04 0.42 10.36
C CYS A 147 13.45 -0.80 11.12
N PRO A 148 13.26 -1.95 10.44
CA PRO A 148 12.53 -3.09 10.99
C PRO A 148 13.24 -3.81 12.14
N ASP A 149 14.50 -3.47 12.38
CA ASP A 149 15.41 -4.03 13.38
C ASP A 149 15.57 -3.16 14.63
N ASN A 150 15.06 -1.92 14.62
CA ASN A 150 15.22 -0.99 15.72
C ASN A 150 13.97 -0.13 15.94
N VAL A 151 13.23 -0.42 17.02
CA VAL A 151 11.99 0.27 17.37
C VAL A 151 12.16 1.78 17.58
N PHE A 152 13.32 2.23 18.09
CA PHE A 152 13.59 3.64 18.28
C PHE A 152 13.71 4.36 16.94
N PHE A 153 14.52 3.82 16.02
CA PHE A 153 14.65 4.40 14.69
C PHE A 153 13.37 4.25 13.86
N HIS A 154 12.61 3.18 14.06
CA HIS A 154 11.28 3.04 13.48
C HIS A 154 10.33 4.17 13.94
N GLY A 155 10.32 4.50 15.23
CA GLY A 155 9.55 5.62 15.76
C GLY A 155 9.96 6.97 15.16
N VAL A 156 11.27 7.20 15.02
CA VAL A 156 11.81 8.41 14.35
C VAL A 156 11.36 8.48 12.88
N ALA A 157 11.41 7.35 12.16
CA ALA A 157 10.95 7.27 10.78
C ALA A 157 9.44 7.56 10.68
N CYS A 158 8.63 6.98 11.55
CA CYS A 158 7.19 7.25 11.63
C CYS A 158 6.91 8.74 11.82
N GLU A 159 7.58 9.38 12.78
CA GLU A 159 7.38 10.81 13.07
C GLU A 159 7.85 11.71 11.92
N THR A 160 8.97 11.36 11.29
CA THR A 160 9.49 12.10 10.12
C THR A 160 8.52 12.02 8.94
N THR A 161 7.99 10.83 8.66
CA THR A 161 6.98 10.62 7.61
C THR A 161 5.67 11.34 7.94
N ARG A 162 5.23 11.33 9.20
CA ARG A 162 4.05 12.06 9.66
C ARG A 162 4.17 13.55 9.36
N LEU A 163 5.29 14.16 9.73
CA LEU A 163 5.56 15.58 9.48
C LEU A 163 5.66 15.90 7.97
N HIS A 164 6.22 14.99 7.18
CA HIS A 164 6.27 15.13 5.73
C HIS A 164 4.85 15.12 5.11
N LEU A 165 4.03 14.14 5.47
CA LEU A 165 2.64 14.04 5.04
C LEU A 165 1.81 15.25 5.49
N GLU A 166 2.07 15.77 6.69
CA GLU A 166 1.42 16.97 7.20
C GLU A 166 1.67 18.19 6.29
N ARG A 167 2.91 18.38 5.83
CA ARG A 167 3.26 19.44 4.87
C ARG A 167 2.55 19.29 3.52
N LEU A 168 2.17 18.07 3.15
CA LEU A 168 1.41 17.76 1.94
C LEU A 168 -0.12 17.86 2.15
N GLY A 169 -0.57 18.23 3.34
CA GLY A 169 -1.99 18.37 3.65
C GLY A 169 -2.65 17.09 4.14
N PHE A 170 -1.90 16.11 4.66
CA PHE A 170 -2.45 14.87 5.20
C PHE A 170 -2.24 14.78 6.71
N THR A 171 -3.22 14.23 7.41
CA THR A 171 -3.04 13.75 8.79
C THR A 171 -2.60 12.29 8.70
N CYS A 172 -1.65 11.85 9.52
CA CYS A 172 -1.20 10.46 9.59
C CYS A 172 -1.13 10.04 11.06
N GLU A 173 -1.84 8.96 11.39
CA GLU A 173 -1.79 8.30 12.69
C GLU A 173 -1.27 6.88 12.54
N PHE A 174 -0.57 6.36 13.54
CA PHE A 174 -0.04 5.00 13.52
C PHE A 174 -0.81 4.11 14.49
N LEU A 175 -1.59 3.18 13.95
CA LEU A 175 -2.30 2.19 14.75
C LEU A 175 -1.34 1.06 15.11
N ALA A 176 -1.09 0.86 16.41
CA ALA A 176 -0.32 -0.27 16.91
C ALA A 176 -1.10 -1.58 16.73
N VAL A 177 -0.55 -2.50 15.94
CA VAL A 177 -1.11 -3.82 15.65
C VAL A 177 -0.15 -4.89 16.19
N PRO A 178 -0.56 -5.71 17.18
CA PRO A 178 0.28 -6.78 17.68
C PRO A 178 0.62 -7.79 16.59
N VAL A 179 1.92 -8.06 16.43
CA VAL A 179 2.45 -9.09 15.54
C VAL A 179 2.81 -10.31 16.35
N LYS A 180 2.03 -11.37 16.19
CA LYS A 180 2.29 -12.65 16.88
C LYS A 180 3.47 -13.37 16.22
N CYS A 181 4.25 -14.07 17.04
CA CYS A 181 5.26 -15.03 16.59
C CYS A 181 6.45 -14.44 15.79
N VAL A 182 6.75 -13.14 15.92
CA VAL A 182 7.95 -12.54 15.29
C VAL A 182 9.24 -13.22 15.76
N ALA A 183 9.25 -13.72 17.00
CA ALA A 183 10.38 -14.46 17.57
C ALA A 183 10.44 -15.94 17.16
N ASP A 184 9.43 -16.49 16.48
CA ASP A 184 9.42 -17.89 16.06
C ASP A 184 10.28 -18.09 14.80
N ASP A 185 11.41 -18.78 14.92
CA ASP A 185 12.31 -19.08 13.80
C ASP A 185 11.59 -19.76 12.63
N LYS A 186 10.58 -20.58 12.91
CA LYS A 186 9.80 -21.28 11.87
C LYS A 186 9.06 -20.34 10.95
N LEU A 187 8.72 -19.14 11.41
CA LEU A 187 8.13 -18.10 10.58
C LEU A 187 9.09 -17.63 9.48
N TRP A 188 10.40 -17.77 9.73
CA TRP A 188 11.49 -17.24 8.92
C TRP A 188 12.30 -18.30 8.17
N ASP A 189 12.09 -19.61 8.44
CA ASP A 189 12.86 -20.75 7.89
C ASP A 189 13.07 -20.72 6.36
N ASN A 190 12.16 -20.09 5.61
CA ASN A 190 12.20 -20.03 4.15
C ASN A 190 12.57 -18.66 3.58
N LEU A 191 13.01 -17.74 4.45
CA LEU A 191 13.41 -16.36 4.12
C LEU A 191 14.93 -16.23 4.17
N SER A 192 15.49 -15.43 3.27
CA SER A 192 16.93 -15.14 3.28
C SER A 192 17.34 -14.32 4.50
N SER A 193 16.42 -13.54 5.05
CA SER A 193 16.59 -12.80 6.31
C SER A 193 15.24 -12.44 6.91
N ARG A 194 15.24 -12.09 8.20
CA ARG A 194 14.09 -11.44 8.83
C ARG A 194 14.00 -10.00 8.34
N TYR A 195 12.81 -9.61 7.88
CA TYR A 195 12.52 -8.25 7.44
C TYR A 195 11.70 -7.46 8.48
N TRP A 196 11.40 -8.06 9.63
CA TRP A 196 10.69 -7.46 10.76
C TRP A 196 11.09 -8.12 12.09
N LEU A 197 11.45 -7.34 13.11
CA LEU A 197 12.03 -7.89 14.35
C LEU A 197 11.26 -7.56 15.65
N PHE A 198 10.31 -6.62 15.65
CA PHE A 198 9.56 -6.26 16.86
C PHE A 198 8.09 -6.70 16.82
N ASP A 199 7.49 -6.92 17.99
CA ASP A 199 6.18 -7.56 18.19
C ASP A 199 4.97 -6.66 17.87
N THR A 200 5.19 -5.47 17.32
CA THR A 200 4.17 -4.47 17.08
C THR A 200 4.37 -3.84 15.71
N TYR A 201 3.38 -3.91 14.84
CA TYR A 201 3.35 -3.22 13.55
C TYR A 201 2.59 -1.90 13.68
N PHE A 202 3.21 -0.81 13.24
CA PHE A 202 2.60 0.51 13.26
C PHE A 202 1.95 0.78 11.90
N LEU A 203 0.65 0.49 11.79
CA LEU A 203 -0.13 0.67 10.57
C LEU A 203 -0.41 2.17 10.33
N PRO A 204 0.08 2.77 9.24
CA PRO A 204 -0.21 4.16 8.91
C PRO A 204 -1.67 4.32 8.50
N GLN A 205 -2.35 5.30 9.09
CA GLN A 205 -3.72 5.66 8.79
C GLN A 205 -3.75 7.13 8.42
N CYS A 206 -3.78 7.39 7.11
CA CYS A 206 -3.69 8.74 6.59
C CYS A 206 -5.04 9.21 6.04
N THR A 207 -5.37 10.48 6.33
CA THR A 207 -6.55 11.18 5.79
C THR A 207 -6.13 12.51 5.21
N ARG A 208 -6.72 12.91 4.08
CA ARG A 208 -6.47 14.23 3.52
C ARG A 208 -7.23 15.29 4.31
N ARG A 209 -6.56 16.39 4.65
CA ARG A 209 -7.23 17.56 5.27
C ARG A 209 -8.08 18.26 4.21
N PRO A 210 -9.30 18.72 4.56
CA PRO A 210 -10.07 19.58 3.68
C PRO A 210 -9.25 20.82 3.31
N VAL A 211 -9.42 21.31 2.08
CA VAL A 211 -8.94 22.66 1.73
C VAL A 211 -9.84 23.63 2.49
N ASN A 212 -9.26 24.40 3.41
CA ASN A 212 -9.99 25.51 4.03
C ASN A 212 -10.30 26.52 2.92
N GLU A 213 -11.59 26.79 2.66
CA GLU A 213 -12.06 27.95 1.89
C GLU A 213 -11.77 29.27 2.62
#